data_AF-A0A2U3V1V1-F1
#
_entry.id   AF-A0A2U3V1V1-F1
#
_cell.length_a   1.000
_cell.length_b   1.000
_cell.length_c   1.000
_cell.angle_alpha   90.00
_cell.angle_beta   90.00
_cell.angle_gamma   90.00
#
_symmetry.space_group_name_H-M   'P 1'
#
loop_
_entity.id
_entity.type
_entity.pdbx_description
1 polymer ?
#
loop_
_entity_poly.entity_id
_entity_poly.type
_entity_poly.pdbx_seq_one_letter_code
_entity_poly.pdbx_strand_id
1 'polypeptide(L)'
;MHVEQLAEGLGAGPCPVLGARGAEGRGETETAVRRLGLAAPVGPGTACGHKRAPRSTARPTPSGGPHPCFPAPGPSRRLHSPASYLREPTQLPRCFTSTAGGMADVEQHEGTIQVQGQRLFFREAHPASGQATRFSVLLLHGIRFSSETWQNLGTLHRLAQAGYWAVAIDLPGLGRSKEATAPAPVGELVPSSFLATVVDALDMGPPVVISPSLSGMYSLPFLVAPGSQIRGYVPVAPICTDKINAADYARVKTSVLIAYGDQDPMGQTSFEHLKQLPNHRVLVMEGAGHPCYLDKPEEWHTGLLDFLQELA
;
A
#
# COMPACT_ATOMS: atom_id res chain seq x y z
N MET A 1 8.96 20.21 -9.75
CA MET A 1 9.48 19.98 -8.38
C MET A 1 9.86 18.51 -8.30
N HIS A 2 11.09 18.19 -7.92
CA HIS A 2 11.57 16.80 -7.85
C HIS A 2 10.79 16.02 -6.77
N VAL A 3 10.47 14.76 -7.07
CA VAL A 3 9.66 13.83 -6.27
C VAL A 3 10.18 13.69 -4.81
N GLU A 4 11.48 13.93 -4.60
CA GLU A 4 12.12 13.88 -3.27
C GLU A 4 11.57 14.90 -2.27
N GLN A 5 11.12 16.09 -2.71
CA GLN A 5 10.67 17.14 -1.78
C GLN A 5 9.25 16.93 -1.23
N LEU A 6 8.46 16.00 -1.77
CA LEU A 6 7.10 15.70 -1.29
C LEU A 6 7.07 14.66 -0.16
N ALA A 7 8.15 13.87 0.00
CA ALA A 7 8.22 12.86 1.06
C ALA A 7 8.35 13.46 2.47
N GLU A 8 8.88 14.68 2.60
CA GLU A 8 9.09 15.35 3.89
C GLU A 8 7.82 16.02 4.46
N GLY A 9 6.77 16.20 3.66
CA GLY A 9 5.55 16.92 4.05
C GLY A 9 4.48 16.10 4.77
N LEU A 10 4.65 14.77 4.91
CA LEU A 10 3.58 13.86 5.36
C LEU A 10 3.75 13.31 6.79
N GLY A 11 4.56 13.96 7.63
CA GLY A 11 4.46 13.85 9.10
C GLY A 11 4.29 12.44 9.68
N ALA A 12 5.29 11.58 9.54
CA ALA A 12 5.44 10.37 10.36
C ALA A 12 6.92 10.10 10.58
N GLY A 13 7.32 9.99 11.85
CA GLY A 13 8.72 9.84 12.27
C GLY A 13 9.41 8.58 11.73
N PRO A 14 10.74 8.50 11.83
CA PRO A 14 11.51 7.39 11.28
C PRO A 14 11.21 6.09 12.04
N CYS A 15 10.82 5.03 11.31
CA CYS A 15 10.86 3.66 11.82
C CYS A 15 12.33 3.20 11.97
N PRO A 16 12.67 2.46 13.04
CA PRO A 16 14.05 2.08 13.31
C PRO A 16 14.50 0.97 12.34
N VAL A 17 15.49 1.28 11.50
CA VAL A 17 16.25 0.27 10.75
C VAL A 17 17.32 -0.29 11.69
N LEU A 18 17.31 -1.62 11.86
CA LEU A 18 18.36 -2.37 12.55
C LEU A 18 19.71 -2.09 11.87
N GLY A 19 20.65 -1.57 12.66
CA GLY A 19 21.94 -1.09 12.20
C GLY A 19 22.92 -2.19 11.79
N ALA A 20 23.68 -1.90 10.74
CA ALA A 20 25.00 -2.46 10.50
C ALA A 20 25.97 -1.28 10.30
N ARG A 21 27.05 -1.28 11.09
CA ARG A 21 28.11 -0.27 11.12
C ARG A 21 29.18 -0.52 10.04
N GLY A 22 29.80 0.58 9.59
CA GLY A 22 31.12 0.62 8.93
C GLY A 22 31.02 0.98 7.44
N ALA A 23 31.81 1.89 6.85
CA ALA A 23 33.00 2.60 7.29
C ALA A 23 33.15 3.91 6.48
N GLU A 24 33.90 4.85 7.05
CA GLU A 24 34.24 6.16 6.48
C GLU A 24 35.08 6.06 5.20
N GLY A 25 34.88 7.02 4.28
CA GLY A 25 35.75 7.27 3.13
C GLY A 25 35.64 8.73 2.70
N ARG A 26 36.65 9.52 3.06
CA ARG A 26 36.85 10.91 2.61
C ARG A 26 37.19 10.94 1.11
N GLY A 27 36.71 11.96 0.41
CA GLY A 27 37.12 12.26 -0.96
C GLY A 27 36.64 13.65 -1.37
N GLU A 28 37.51 14.63 -1.21
CA GLU A 28 37.40 15.98 -1.77
C GLU A 28 37.50 15.89 -3.31
N THR A 29 36.67 16.63 -4.04
CA THR A 29 37.09 17.34 -5.26
C THR A 29 36.20 18.57 -5.50
N GLU A 30 36.85 19.71 -5.34
CA GLU A 30 36.55 21.02 -5.88
C GLU A 30 36.59 21.00 -7.42
N THR A 31 35.67 21.66 -8.13
CA THR A 31 35.99 22.54 -9.28
C THR A 31 34.78 23.42 -9.68
N ALA A 32 35.02 24.72 -9.55
CA ALA A 32 34.47 25.91 -10.20
C ALA A 32 33.43 25.81 -11.35
N VAL A 33 32.41 26.67 -11.26
CA VAL A 33 32.14 27.68 -12.32
C VAL A 33 31.76 29.02 -11.65
N ARG A 34 32.45 30.08 -12.07
CA ARG A 34 32.31 31.47 -11.63
C ARG A 34 31.56 32.29 -12.68
N ARG A 35 30.92 33.36 -12.21
CA ARG A 35 30.52 34.63 -12.88
C ARG A 35 29.21 34.67 -13.66
N LEU A 36 28.26 35.46 -13.16
CA LEU A 36 27.87 36.84 -13.55
C LEU A 36 26.72 37.20 -12.57
N GLY A 37 26.52 38.36 -11.97
CA GLY A 37 26.89 39.74 -12.26
C GLY A 37 25.68 40.60 -11.87
N LEU A 38 25.76 41.30 -10.73
CA LEU A 38 25.07 42.54 -10.32
C LEU A 38 23.71 42.93 -10.94
N ALA A 39 22.71 43.21 -10.08
CA ALA A 39 22.25 44.56 -9.71
C ALA A 39 20.75 44.60 -9.34
N ALA A 40 20.46 45.16 -8.16
CA ALA A 40 19.14 45.65 -7.77
C ALA A 40 18.94 47.10 -8.24
N PRO A 41 17.69 47.60 -8.20
CA PRO A 41 17.49 48.96 -7.73
C PRO A 41 16.39 49.09 -6.66
N VAL A 42 16.45 50.24 -5.99
CA VAL A 42 15.79 50.64 -4.75
C VAL A 42 14.66 51.64 -5.03
N GLY A 43 13.47 51.40 -4.46
CA GLY A 43 12.47 52.37 -3.94
C GLY A 43 11.78 53.38 -4.88
N PRO A 44 10.85 54.24 -4.37
CA PRO A 44 10.30 54.35 -3.00
C PRO A 44 8.75 54.51 -2.92
N GLY A 45 8.19 54.62 -1.71
CA GLY A 45 6.88 55.28 -1.47
C GLY A 45 5.96 54.60 -0.45
N THR A 46 6.13 54.88 0.84
CA THR A 46 5.23 55.71 1.71
C THR A 46 4.44 54.90 2.76
N ALA A 47 4.57 55.40 3.99
CA ALA A 47 4.05 54.86 5.24
C ALA A 47 2.64 55.37 5.56
N CYS A 48 1.85 54.60 6.32
CA CYS A 48 1.26 55.08 7.59
C CYS A 48 0.50 53.98 8.34
N GLY A 49 0.51 54.07 9.67
CA GLY A 49 -0.64 53.66 10.50
C GLY A 49 -0.49 52.40 11.35
N HIS A 50 0.22 52.52 12.47
CA HIS A 50 0.05 51.64 13.63
C HIS A 50 -1.37 51.74 14.20
N LYS A 51 -1.99 50.61 14.57
CA LYS A 51 -2.69 50.44 15.88
C LYS A 51 -2.69 48.95 16.28
N ARG A 52 -2.25 48.70 17.52
CA ARG A 52 -2.21 47.40 18.21
C ARG A 52 -3.42 47.24 19.14
N ALA A 53 -3.86 45.99 19.25
CA ALA A 53 -4.38 45.30 20.45
C ALA A 53 -5.81 45.65 20.96
N PRO A 54 -6.51 44.75 21.71
CA PRO A 54 -5.95 43.62 22.47
C PRO A 54 -6.65 42.25 22.38
N ARG A 55 -5.92 41.29 22.97
CA ARG A 55 -6.25 39.89 23.24
C ARG A 55 -7.40 39.76 24.24
N SER A 56 -8.26 38.76 24.02
CA SER A 56 -9.19 38.21 25.03
C SER A 56 -8.66 36.88 25.54
N THR A 57 -8.60 36.77 26.87
CA THR A 57 -8.19 35.59 27.64
C THR A 57 -9.43 34.82 28.08
N ALA A 58 -9.50 33.52 27.77
CA ALA A 58 -10.43 32.60 28.45
C ALA A 58 -9.64 31.38 28.93
N ARG A 59 -9.80 31.08 30.23
CA ARG A 59 -9.22 29.95 30.96
C ARG A 59 -10.39 29.04 31.36
N PRO A 60 -10.32 27.70 31.24
CA PRO A 60 -11.35 26.82 31.78
C PRO A 60 -10.98 26.29 33.18
N THR A 61 -12.00 26.02 33.98
CA THR A 61 -11.98 25.33 35.28
C THR A 61 -12.25 23.83 35.11
N PRO A 62 -11.61 22.91 35.86
CA PRO A 62 -11.98 21.50 35.88
C PRO A 62 -12.59 21.04 37.22
N SER A 63 -13.58 20.17 37.16
CA SER A 63 -14.06 19.30 38.25
C SER A 63 -14.85 18.15 37.61
N GLY A 64 -14.68 16.86 37.89
CA GLY A 64 -14.00 16.16 38.97
C GLY A 64 -14.93 15.08 39.58
N GLY A 65 -14.90 13.86 39.03
CA GLY A 65 -15.24 12.56 39.66
C GLY A 65 -16.71 12.12 39.75
N PRO A 66 -17.02 10.87 40.20
CA PRO A 66 -16.21 9.64 40.21
C PRO A 66 -16.95 8.35 39.76
N HIS A 67 -16.18 7.27 39.54
CA HIS A 67 -16.60 5.86 39.37
C HIS A 67 -17.13 5.20 40.67
N PRO A 68 -17.81 4.04 40.57
CA PRO A 68 -17.29 2.81 41.24
C PRO A 68 -17.48 1.52 40.38
N CYS A 69 -16.47 0.66 40.24
CA CYS A 69 -16.07 -0.50 41.07
C CYS A 69 -16.90 -1.80 40.90
N PHE A 70 -16.22 -2.82 40.38
CA PHE A 70 -16.54 -4.26 40.34
C PHE A 70 -16.51 -4.92 41.73
N PRO A 71 -17.07 -6.14 41.86
CA PRO A 71 -16.50 -7.17 42.72
C PRO A 71 -16.09 -8.45 41.97
N ALA A 72 -15.12 -9.15 42.56
CA ALA A 72 -14.41 -10.34 42.11
C ALA A 72 -15.09 -11.67 42.59
N PRO A 73 -14.57 -12.87 42.19
CA PRO A 73 -15.31 -14.14 42.22
C PRO A 73 -15.02 -15.05 43.43
N GLY A 74 -15.83 -16.12 43.60
CA GLY A 74 -15.67 -17.18 44.59
C GLY A 74 -15.71 -18.61 44.00
N PRO A 75 -15.26 -19.65 44.75
CA PRO A 75 -14.47 -20.77 44.20
C PRO A 75 -15.03 -22.19 44.43
N SER A 76 -14.22 -23.21 44.05
CA SER A 76 -14.24 -24.65 44.43
C SER A 76 -15.03 -25.60 43.52
N ARG A 77 -14.68 -26.87 43.23
CA ARG A 77 -13.66 -27.89 43.63
C ARG A 77 -13.79 -29.00 42.55
N ARG A 78 -12.73 -29.45 41.84
CA ARG A 78 -11.79 -30.57 42.07
C ARG A 78 -12.38 -31.99 42.28
N LEU A 79 -11.75 -32.96 41.58
CA LEU A 79 -11.65 -34.44 41.78
C LEU A 79 -12.65 -35.28 40.93
N HIS A 80 -12.35 -36.41 40.28
CA HIS A 80 -11.31 -37.45 40.38
C HIS A 80 -11.13 -38.21 39.02
N SER A 81 -9.92 -38.74 38.79
CA SER A 81 -9.62 -39.92 37.94
C SER A 81 -9.55 -41.17 38.85
N PRO A 82 -9.65 -42.44 38.37
CA PRO A 82 -8.43 -43.13 37.89
C PRO A 82 -8.59 -44.36 36.93
N ALA A 83 -7.42 -44.85 36.48
CA ALA A 83 -7.00 -46.26 36.25
C ALA A 83 -7.62 -47.04 35.05
N SER A 84 -6.89 -47.43 33.98
CA SER A 84 -5.67 -48.25 33.79
C SER A 84 -5.98 -49.69 33.36
N TYR A 85 -5.56 -50.09 32.16
CA TYR A 85 -5.22 -51.49 31.84
C TYR A 85 -4.10 -51.53 30.78
N LEU A 86 -3.03 -52.26 31.12
CA LEU A 86 -1.89 -52.59 30.28
C LEU A 86 -2.10 -53.97 29.62
N ARG A 87 -1.74 -54.09 28.34
CA ARG A 87 -1.19 -55.33 27.75
C ARG A 87 -0.40 -55.02 26.46
N GLU A 88 0.86 -55.43 26.45
CA GLU A 88 1.87 -55.49 25.37
C GLU A 88 1.71 -56.79 24.51
N PRO A 89 2.59 -57.11 23.52
CA PRO A 89 2.90 -56.39 22.28
C PRO A 89 2.92 -57.34 21.04
N THR A 90 2.82 -56.84 19.80
CA THR A 90 3.31 -57.58 18.62
C THR A 90 3.58 -56.69 17.41
N GLN A 91 4.87 -56.58 17.08
CA GLN A 91 5.53 -56.52 15.76
C GLN A 91 5.22 -55.37 14.77
N LEU A 92 6.28 -54.55 14.59
CA LEU A 92 6.64 -53.63 13.49
C LEU A 92 6.53 -54.26 12.07
N PRO A 93 6.68 -53.52 10.94
CA PRO A 93 7.13 -52.12 10.79
C PRO A 93 6.29 -51.26 9.81
N ARG A 94 6.46 -49.93 9.84
CA ARG A 94 6.93 -49.13 8.68
C ARG A 94 6.95 -47.63 9.00
N CYS A 95 8.09 -47.05 8.63
CA CYS A 95 8.39 -45.64 8.44
C CYS A 95 7.18 -44.69 8.43
N PHE A 96 7.02 -43.88 9.48
CA PHE A 96 6.34 -42.60 9.35
C PHE A 96 7.37 -41.59 8.82
N THR A 97 7.55 -41.58 7.51
CA THR A 97 7.94 -40.33 6.86
C THR A 97 6.75 -39.39 7.02
N SER A 98 6.95 -38.37 7.86
CA SER A 98 6.13 -37.16 7.85
C SER A 98 5.92 -36.76 6.39
N THR A 99 4.69 -36.80 5.91
CA THR A 99 4.32 -36.13 4.67
C THR A 99 4.42 -34.63 4.96
N ALA A 100 5.64 -34.10 4.81
CA ALA A 100 5.80 -32.74 4.37
C ALA A 100 5.02 -32.65 3.05
N GLY A 101 3.81 -32.11 3.10
CA GLY A 101 3.14 -31.61 1.91
C GLY A 101 4.13 -30.62 1.31
N GLY A 102 4.73 -30.98 0.17
CA GLY A 102 5.66 -30.12 -0.51
C GLY A 102 4.97 -28.79 -0.74
N MET A 103 5.48 -27.73 -0.12
CA MET A 103 5.15 -26.38 -0.55
C MET A 103 5.59 -26.33 -2.00
N ALA A 104 4.62 -26.36 -2.92
CA ALA A 104 4.89 -26.19 -4.32
C ALA A 104 5.58 -24.82 -4.44
N ASP A 105 6.85 -24.85 -4.86
CA ASP A 105 7.70 -23.67 -4.80
C ASP A 105 7.11 -22.61 -5.73
N VAL A 106 6.84 -21.43 -5.19
CA VAL A 106 6.31 -20.32 -5.97
C VAL A 106 7.47 -19.74 -6.76
N GLU A 107 7.34 -19.75 -8.08
CA GLU A 107 8.34 -19.15 -8.97
C GLU A 107 8.21 -17.62 -8.89
N GLN A 108 9.26 -16.97 -8.36
CA GLN A 108 9.39 -15.51 -8.37
C GLN A 108 10.42 -15.09 -9.41
N HIS A 109 10.08 -14.04 -10.15
CA HIS A 109 10.94 -13.51 -11.20
C HIS A 109 10.97 -11.97 -11.13
N GLU A 110 12.09 -11.40 -11.55
CA GLU A 110 12.28 -9.96 -11.67
C GLU A 110 12.59 -9.62 -13.12
N GLY A 111 12.02 -8.54 -13.63
CA GLY A 111 12.24 -8.14 -15.01
C GLY A 111 12.08 -6.66 -15.24
N THR A 112 12.19 -6.29 -16.50
CA THR A 112 11.88 -4.93 -16.96
C THR A 112 10.98 -4.98 -18.18
N ILE A 113 10.03 -4.04 -18.27
CA ILE A 113 9.14 -3.84 -19.41
C ILE A 113 9.36 -2.47 -20.04
N GLN A 114 9.02 -2.35 -21.33
CA GLN A 114 9.00 -1.07 -22.05
C GLN A 114 7.59 -0.50 -22.04
N VAL A 115 7.43 0.69 -21.47
CA VAL A 115 6.15 1.40 -21.37
C VAL A 115 6.34 2.81 -21.87
N GLN A 116 5.71 3.14 -22.99
CA GLN A 116 5.78 4.48 -23.61
C GLN A 116 7.22 4.98 -23.82
N GLY A 117 8.11 4.07 -24.28
CA GLY A 117 9.53 4.38 -24.53
C GLY A 117 10.41 4.45 -23.28
N GLN A 118 9.89 4.08 -22.11
CA GLN A 118 10.61 4.07 -20.85
C GLN A 118 10.69 2.65 -20.27
N ARG A 119 11.79 2.35 -19.58
CA ARG A 119 11.99 1.05 -18.93
C ARG A 119 11.47 1.09 -17.49
N LEU A 120 10.51 0.23 -17.17
CA LEU A 120 10.01 0.03 -15.81
C LEU A 120 10.44 -1.32 -15.28
N PHE A 121 10.82 -1.37 -14.00
CA PHE A 121 11.12 -2.60 -13.29
C PHE A 121 9.83 -3.24 -12.74
N PHE A 122 9.81 -4.56 -12.70
CA PHE A 122 8.74 -5.32 -12.05
C PHE A 122 9.27 -6.57 -11.34
N ARG A 123 8.48 -7.04 -10.37
CA ARG A 123 8.60 -8.33 -9.70
C ARG A 123 7.31 -9.09 -9.94
N GLU A 124 7.42 -10.39 -10.20
CA GLU A 124 6.25 -11.24 -10.37
C GLU A 124 6.38 -12.55 -9.61
N ALA A 125 5.22 -13.14 -9.30
CA ALA A 125 5.10 -14.47 -8.75
C ALA A 125 3.98 -15.21 -9.47
N HIS A 126 4.30 -16.39 -10.00
CA HIS A 126 3.34 -17.27 -10.67
C HIS A 126 2.87 -18.39 -9.73
N PRO A 127 1.63 -18.88 -9.88
CA PRO A 127 1.22 -20.14 -9.28
C PRO A 127 2.22 -21.25 -9.63
N ALA A 128 2.40 -22.21 -8.73
CA ALA A 128 3.37 -23.28 -8.95
C ALA A 128 3.08 -24.07 -10.24
N SER A 129 4.16 -24.54 -10.88
CA SER A 129 4.11 -25.30 -12.14
C SER A 129 3.03 -26.40 -12.11
N GLY A 130 2.10 -26.35 -13.08
CA GLY A 130 0.99 -27.30 -13.22
C GLY A 130 -0.36 -26.82 -12.67
N GLN A 131 -0.41 -25.67 -11.98
CA GLN A 131 -1.66 -25.02 -11.59
C GLN A 131 -2.12 -24.02 -12.66
N ALA A 132 -3.39 -24.06 -13.05
CA ALA A 132 -3.96 -23.06 -13.94
C ALA A 132 -4.06 -21.71 -13.24
N THR A 133 -3.46 -20.67 -13.82
CA THR A 133 -3.60 -19.29 -13.35
C THR A 133 -5.06 -18.84 -13.47
N ARG A 134 -5.64 -18.35 -12.37
CA ARG A 134 -7.02 -17.83 -12.35
C ARG A 134 -7.12 -16.54 -13.14
N PHE A 135 -6.41 -15.51 -12.67
CA PHE A 135 -6.26 -14.22 -13.31
C PHE A 135 -5.09 -13.47 -12.68
N SER A 136 -4.73 -12.34 -13.28
CA SER A 136 -3.61 -11.50 -12.88
C SER A 136 -4.02 -10.44 -11.84
N VAL A 137 -3.07 -10.09 -10.98
CA VAL A 137 -3.18 -9.04 -9.96
C VAL A 137 -1.99 -8.09 -10.14
N LEU A 138 -2.28 -6.84 -10.49
CA LEU A 138 -1.30 -5.77 -10.63
C LEU A 138 -1.23 -4.97 -9.32
N LEU A 139 -0.05 -4.95 -8.69
CA LEU A 139 0.22 -4.23 -7.45
C LEU A 139 1.02 -2.96 -7.76
N LEU A 140 0.42 -1.81 -7.42
CA LEU A 140 1.08 -0.51 -7.42
C LEU A 140 1.58 -0.18 -6.01
N HIS A 141 2.28 0.93 -5.83
CA HIS A 141 2.84 1.30 -4.53
C HIS A 141 2.71 2.80 -4.22
N GLY A 142 2.86 3.13 -2.93
CA GLY A 142 2.96 4.51 -2.46
C GLY A 142 4.36 5.10 -2.66
N ILE A 143 4.51 6.42 -2.50
CA ILE A 143 5.75 7.15 -2.80
C ILE A 143 6.97 6.69 -1.99
N ARG A 144 6.76 6.16 -0.77
CA ARG A 144 7.83 5.68 0.13
C ARG A 144 8.20 4.20 -0.06
N PHE A 145 7.49 3.51 -0.95
CA PHE A 145 7.57 2.06 -1.11
C PHE A 145 7.87 1.70 -2.57
N SER A 146 7.94 0.41 -2.86
CA SER A 146 8.19 -0.13 -4.19
C SER A 146 7.63 -1.56 -4.29
N SER A 147 7.80 -2.22 -5.44
CA SER A 147 7.53 -3.65 -5.61
C SER A 147 8.25 -4.53 -4.56
N GLU A 148 9.42 -4.12 -4.09
CA GLU A 148 10.18 -4.84 -3.06
C GLU A 148 9.43 -4.88 -1.72
N THR A 149 8.65 -3.85 -1.39
CA THR A 149 7.81 -3.86 -0.20
C THR A 149 6.77 -4.98 -0.25
N TRP A 150 6.14 -5.19 -1.41
CA TRP A 150 5.17 -6.28 -1.59
C TRP A 150 5.81 -7.67 -1.52
N GLN A 151 7.03 -7.80 -2.06
CA GLN A 151 7.82 -9.03 -1.96
C GLN A 151 8.17 -9.34 -0.50
N ASN A 152 8.72 -8.37 0.24
CA ASN A 152 9.13 -8.54 1.63
C ASN A 152 7.94 -8.79 2.57
N LEU A 153 6.79 -8.20 2.26
CA LEU A 153 5.52 -8.47 2.96
C LEU A 153 4.97 -9.89 2.67
N GLY A 154 5.52 -10.59 1.69
CA GLY A 154 5.05 -11.91 1.26
C GLY A 154 3.77 -11.88 0.44
N THR A 155 3.34 -10.71 -0.04
CA THR A 155 2.06 -10.54 -0.75
C THR A 155 2.10 -11.24 -2.10
N LEU A 156 3.19 -11.08 -2.87
CA LEU A 156 3.36 -11.77 -4.15
C LEU A 156 3.27 -13.29 -3.98
N HIS A 157 3.96 -13.82 -2.97
CA HIS A 157 3.98 -15.24 -2.66
C HIS A 157 2.59 -15.78 -2.27
N ARG A 158 1.87 -15.09 -1.36
CA ARG A 158 0.53 -15.53 -0.93
C ARG A 158 -0.50 -15.50 -2.06
N LEU A 159 -0.42 -14.49 -2.95
CA LEU A 159 -1.28 -14.43 -4.13
C LEU A 159 -1.00 -15.59 -5.10
N ALA A 160 0.27 -15.88 -5.37
CA ALA A 160 0.68 -17.01 -6.19
C ALA A 160 0.24 -18.36 -5.60
N GLN A 161 0.42 -18.58 -4.28
CA GLN A 161 -0.07 -19.77 -3.59
C GLN A 161 -1.60 -19.93 -3.70
N ALA A 162 -2.33 -18.83 -3.77
CA ALA A 162 -3.78 -18.83 -3.96
C ALA A 162 -4.22 -18.98 -5.44
N GLY A 163 -3.27 -19.15 -6.38
CA GLY A 163 -3.55 -19.39 -7.79
C GLY A 163 -3.68 -18.13 -8.66
N TYR A 164 -3.23 -16.97 -8.17
CA TYR A 164 -3.22 -15.72 -8.92
C TYR A 164 -1.81 -15.41 -9.45
N TRP A 165 -1.71 -14.83 -10.64
CA TRP A 165 -0.44 -14.27 -11.12
C TRP A 165 -0.27 -12.86 -10.55
N ALA A 166 0.68 -12.69 -9.64
CA ALA A 166 0.91 -11.42 -8.97
C ALA A 166 2.07 -10.68 -9.63
N VAL A 167 1.85 -9.43 -10.05
CA VAL A 167 2.88 -8.57 -10.63
C VAL A 167 2.91 -7.24 -9.88
N ALA A 168 4.04 -6.89 -9.28
CA ALA A 168 4.28 -5.58 -8.68
C ALA A 168 5.28 -4.80 -9.54
N ILE A 169 4.91 -3.60 -9.98
CA ILE A 169 5.79 -2.71 -10.75
C ILE A 169 6.40 -1.63 -9.86
N ASP A 170 7.55 -1.11 -10.24
CA ASP A 170 8.07 0.15 -9.70
C ASP A 170 7.63 1.30 -10.61
N LEU A 171 6.86 2.23 -10.05
CA LEU A 171 6.35 3.42 -10.76
C LEU A 171 7.51 4.33 -11.22
N PRO A 172 7.31 5.12 -12.29
CA PRO A 172 8.36 5.99 -12.84
C PRO A 172 8.98 6.91 -11.78
N GLY A 173 10.32 6.96 -11.75
CA GLY A 173 11.09 7.79 -10.83
C GLY A 173 11.27 7.19 -9.44
N LEU A 174 10.74 5.99 -9.18
CA LEU A 174 10.76 5.32 -7.88
C LEU A 174 11.34 3.90 -7.98
N GLY A 175 11.72 3.33 -6.84
CA GLY A 175 12.26 1.97 -6.75
C GLY A 175 13.47 1.74 -7.65
N ARG A 176 13.38 0.77 -8.55
CA ARG A 176 14.36 0.44 -9.60
C ARG A 176 13.98 1.04 -10.98
N SER A 177 12.90 1.81 -11.04
CA SER A 177 12.47 2.61 -12.21
C SER A 177 12.89 4.08 -12.11
N LYS A 178 13.99 4.40 -11.39
CA LYS A 178 14.42 5.79 -11.10
C LYS A 178 14.71 6.63 -12.35
N GLU A 179 15.19 6.00 -13.41
CA GLU A 179 15.51 6.68 -14.68
C GLU A 179 14.26 7.00 -15.52
N ALA A 180 13.11 6.40 -15.21
CA ALA A 180 11.87 6.72 -15.89
C ALA A 180 11.26 8.02 -15.33
N THR A 181 10.77 8.86 -16.22
CA THR A 181 10.10 10.12 -15.90
C THR A 181 8.60 9.89 -15.72
N ALA A 182 8.04 10.42 -14.63
CA ALA A 182 6.60 10.38 -14.38
C ALA A 182 5.84 11.15 -15.48
N PRO A 183 4.76 10.58 -16.06
CA PRO A 183 4.00 11.25 -17.12
C PRO A 183 3.25 12.51 -16.67
N ALA A 184 3.06 12.68 -15.36
CA ALA A 184 2.43 13.84 -14.75
C ALA A 184 3.11 14.16 -13.39
N PRO A 185 3.10 15.43 -12.94
CA PRO A 185 3.53 15.80 -11.60
C PRO A 185 2.70 15.11 -10.51
N VAL A 186 3.28 14.88 -9.34
CA VAL A 186 2.55 14.32 -8.18
C VAL A 186 1.34 15.18 -7.85
N GLY A 187 0.20 14.51 -7.71
CA GLY A 187 -1.09 15.16 -7.47
C GLY A 187 -1.89 15.44 -8.73
N GLU A 188 -1.34 15.29 -9.94
CA GLU A 188 -2.08 15.36 -11.20
C GLU A 188 -2.40 13.97 -11.75
N LEU A 189 -3.55 13.83 -12.43
CA LEU A 189 -3.93 12.54 -13.00
C LEU A 189 -3.01 12.18 -14.17
N VAL A 190 -2.49 10.96 -14.15
CA VAL A 190 -1.72 10.38 -15.25
C VAL A 190 -2.68 9.94 -16.37
N PRO A 191 -2.29 10.04 -17.65
CA PRO A 191 -3.11 9.50 -18.73
C PRO A 191 -3.46 8.02 -18.50
N SER A 192 -4.74 7.66 -18.66
CA SER A 192 -5.24 6.30 -18.45
C SER A 192 -4.52 5.25 -19.32
N SER A 193 -4.01 5.68 -20.47
CA SER A 193 -3.21 4.85 -21.39
C SER A 193 -1.92 4.32 -20.76
N PHE A 194 -1.39 4.94 -19.70
CA PHE A 194 -0.17 4.49 -19.06
C PHE A 194 -0.31 3.07 -18.49
N LEU A 195 -1.32 2.85 -17.63
CA LEU A 195 -1.55 1.52 -17.06
C LEU A 195 -2.10 0.54 -18.08
N ALA A 196 -2.85 1.00 -19.10
CA ALA A 196 -3.22 0.16 -20.23
C ALA A 196 -1.96 -0.39 -20.94
N THR A 197 -0.97 0.47 -21.23
CA THR A 197 0.30 0.03 -21.85
C THR A 197 1.10 -0.90 -20.93
N VAL A 198 1.06 -0.73 -19.60
CA VAL A 198 1.68 -1.67 -18.65
C VAL A 198 1.03 -3.05 -18.75
N VAL A 199 -0.31 -3.09 -18.69
CA VAL A 199 -1.09 -4.34 -18.77
C VAL A 199 -0.87 -5.06 -20.09
N ASP A 200 -0.84 -4.31 -21.20
CA ASP A 200 -0.56 -4.84 -22.53
C ASP A 200 0.89 -5.36 -22.66
N ALA A 201 1.87 -4.61 -22.17
CA ALA A 201 3.29 -4.98 -22.26
C ALA A 201 3.63 -6.24 -21.44
N LEU A 202 2.86 -6.51 -20.39
CA LEU A 202 2.97 -7.71 -19.58
C LEU A 202 2.05 -8.84 -20.08
N ASP A 203 1.12 -8.59 -21.00
CA ASP A 203 0.10 -9.56 -21.46
C ASP A 203 -0.77 -10.10 -20.31
N MET A 204 -1.25 -9.21 -19.44
CA MET A 204 -1.95 -9.61 -18.19
C MET A 204 -3.42 -9.98 -18.38
N GLY A 205 -4.03 -9.68 -19.53
CA GLY A 205 -5.49 -9.61 -19.66
C GLY A 205 -6.11 -8.62 -18.65
N PRO A 206 -7.41 -8.70 -18.34
CA PRO A 206 -8.05 -7.81 -17.36
C PRO A 206 -7.62 -8.12 -15.91
N PRO A 207 -6.77 -7.29 -15.27
CA PRO A 207 -6.22 -7.60 -13.97
C PRO A 207 -7.12 -7.11 -12.84
N VAL A 208 -6.89 -7.61 -11.63
CA VAL A 208 -7.24 -6.87 -10.41
C VAL A 208 -6.13 -5.85 -10.12
N VAL A 209 -6.48 -4.59 -9.85
CA VAL A 209 -5.49 -3.52 -9.58
C VAL A 209 -5.51 -3.14 -8.10
N ILE A 210 -4.38 -3.32 -7.41
CA ILE A 210 -4.17 -2.88 -6.03
C ILE A 210 -3.42 -1.54 -6.04
N SER A 211 -4.01 -0.51 -5.45
CA SER A 211 -3.53 0.87 -5.58
C SER A 211 -3.51 1.63 -4.26
N PRO A 212 -2.37 1.61 -3.53
CA PRO A 212 -2.20 2.42 -2.34
C PRO A 212 -1.73 3.85 -2.65
N SER A 213 -2.22 4.83 -1.89
CA SER A 213 -1.63 6.18 -1.75
C SER A 213 -1.34 6.86 -3.10
N LEU A 214 -0.07 7.24 -3.36
CA LEU A 214 0.44 7.86 -4.59
C LEU A 214 -0.17 7.26 -5.86
N SER A 215 -0.24 5.93 -5.92
CA SER A 215 -0.67 5.21 -7.13
C SER A 215 -2.10 5.53 -7.58
N GLY A 216 -2.92 6.18 -6.73
CA GLY A 216 -4.23 6.71 -7.09
C GLY A 216 -4.21 7.61 -8.33
N MET A 217 -3.14 8.41 -8.51
CA MET A 217 -2.99 9.27 -9.69
C MET A 217 -2.84 8.49 -11.00
N TYR A 218 -2.44 7.21 -10.95
CA TYR A 218 -2.31 6.31 -12.09
C TYR A 218 -3.55 5.43 -12.26
N SER A 219 -4.07 4.89 -11.15
CA SER A 219 -5.10 3.86 -11.19
C SER A 219 -6.51 4.41 -11.36
N LEU A 220 -6.86 5.55 -10.78
CA LEU A 220 -8.17 6.18 -10.93
C LEU A 220 -8.51 6.54 -12.39
N PRO A 221 -7.62 7.21 -13.17
CA PRO A 221 -7.92 7.50 -14.57
C PRO A 221 -8.00 6.22 -15.40
N PHE A 222 -7.25 5.18 -15.07
CA PHE A 222 -7.38 3.87 -15.69
C PHE A 222 -8.72 3.19 -15.36
N LEU A 223 -9.19 3.30 -14.10
CA LEU A 223 -10.46 2.72 -13.66
C LEU A 223 -11.66 3.32 -14.38
N VAL A 224 -11.69 4.65 -14.54
CA VAL A 224 -12.85 5.34 -15.14
C VAL A 224 -12.75 5.50 -16.66
N ALA A 225 -11.66 5.04 -17.27
CA ALA A 225 -11.47 5.13 -18.72
C ALA A 225 -12.55 4.34 -19.47
N PRO A 226 -13.11 4.89 -20.57
CA PRO A 226 -14.04 4.15 -21.42
C PRO A 226 -13.41 2.85 -21.94
N GLY A 227 -14.12 1.73 -21.79
CA GLY A 227 -13.63 0.43 -22.23
C GLY A 227 -12.53 -0.19 -21.36
N SER A 228 -12.20 0.42 -20.21
CA SER A 228 -11.24 -0.14 -19.26
C SER A 228 -11.64 -1.55 -18.82
N GLN A 229 -10.71 -2.49 -18.94
CA GLN A 229 -10.90 -3.88 -18.57
C GLN A 229 -10.16 -4.17 -17.27
N ILE A 230 -10.76 -3.77 -16.16
CA ILE A 230 -10.29 -4.11 -14.80
C ILE A 230 -11.26 -5.13 -14.21
N ARG A 231 -10.72 -6.28 -13.78
CA ARG A 231 -11.51 -7.34 -13.13
C ARG A 231 -11.96 -6.96 -11.73
N GLY A 232 -11.12 -6.27 -10.98
CA GLY A 232 -11.40 -5.80 -9.62
C GLY A 232 -10.49 -4.65 -9.24
N TYR A 233 -10.90 -3.81 -8.29
CA TYR A 233 -10.10 -2.67 -7.85
C TYR A 233 -9.95 -2.65 -6.33
N VAL A 234 -8.74 -2.45 -5.83
CA VAL A 234 -8.43 -2.42 -4.40
C VAL A 234 -7.67 -1.13 -4.07
N PRO A 235 -8.38 0.01 -3.90
CA PRO A 235 -7.76 1.25 -3.46
C PRO A 235 -7.39 1.17 -1.97
N VAL A 236 -6.19 1.64 -1.62
CA VAL A 236 -5.75 1.78 -0.22
C VAL A 236 -5.38 3.22 0.09
N ALA A 237 -6.34 3.98 0.64
CA ALA A 237 -6.23 5.42 0.86
C ALA A 237 -5.54 6.20 -0.30
N PRO A 238 -6.02 6.09 -1.55
CA PRO A 238 -5.36 6.70 -2.70
C PRO A 238 -5.49 8.22 -2.73
N ILE A 239 -4.50 8.89 -3.33
CA ILE A 239 -4.58 10.32 -3.66
C ILE A 239 -5.43 10.54 -4.92
N CYS A 240 -5.77 11.81 -5.20
CA CYS A 240 -6.50 12.26 -6.40
C CYS A 240 -7.95 11.74 -6.53
N THR A 241 -8.53 11.19 -5.46
CA THR A 241 -9.92 10.72 -5.49
C THR A 241 -10.93 11.83 -5.73
N ASP A 242 -10.61 13.05 -5.30
CA ASP A 242 -11.36 14.29 -5.51
C ASP A 242 -11.34 14.78 -6.96
N LYS A 243 -10.39 14.30 -7.78
CA LYS A 243 -10.22 14.69 -9.18
C LYS A 243 -11.12 13.92 -10.14
N ILE A 244 -11.77 12.87 -9.66
CA ILE A 244 -12.74 12.08 -10.42
C ILE A 244 -14.13 12.55 -10.02
N ASN A 245 -14.95 12.91 -11.01
CA ASN A 245 -16.30 13.36 -10.74
C ASN A 245 -17.25 12.19 -10.41
N ALA A 246 -18.37 12.52 -9.75
CA ALA A 246 -19.37 11.55 -9.33
C ALA A 246 -19.95 10.70 -10.48
N ALA A 247 -20.15 11.32 -11.66
CA ALA A 247 -20.71 10.63 -12.81
C ALA A 247 -19.74 9.58 -13.37
N ASP A 248 -18.44 9.80 -13.26
CA ASP A 248 -17.41 8.86 -13.68
C ASP A 248 -17.35 7.67 -12.71
N TYR A 249 -17.37 7.92 -11.40
CA TYR A 249 -17.46 6.85 -10.39
C TYR A 249 -18.73 6.00 -10.57
N ALA A 250 -19.89 6.62 -10.79
CA ALA A 250 -21.17 5.90 -10.92
C ALA A 250 -21.23 4.97 -12.14
N ARG A 251 -20.40 5.22 -13.17
CA ARG A 251 -20.32 4.37 -14.38
C ARG A 251 -19.47 3.12 -14.17
N VAL A 252 -18.55 3.12 -13.19
CA VAL A 252 -17.69 1.96 -12.91
C VAL A 252 -18.55 0.78 -12.45
N LYS A 253 -18.45 -0.36 -13.13
CA LYS A 253 -19.14 -1.61 -12.75
C LYS A 253 -18.23 -2.64 -12.09
N THR A 254 -16.92 -2.41 -12.13
CA THR A 254 -15.89 -3.21 -11.47
C THR A 254 -16.20 -3.35 -9.98
N SER A 255 -16.04 -4.55 -9.43
CA SER A 255 -16.13 -4.79 -7.98
C SER A 255 -14.93 -4.18 -7.27
N VAL A 256 -15.17 -3.54 -6.12
CA VAL A 256 -14.16 -2.74 -5.42
C VAL A 256 -14.06 -3.13 -3.95
N LEU A 257 -12.83 -3.30 -3.45
CA LEU A 257 -12.53 -3.40 -2.01
C LEU A 257 -11.81 -2.13 -1.57
N ILE A 258 -12.52 -1.22 -0.92
CA ILE A 258 -11.92 0.01 -0.37
C ILE A 258 -11.28 -0.32 0.97
N ALA A 259 -9.96 -0.25 1.06
CA ALA A 259 -9.23 -0.54 2.30
C ALA A 259 -8.55 0.72 2.86
N TYR A 260 -8.53 0.87 4.18
CA TYR A 260 -7.75 1.91 4.87
C TYR A 260 -7.61 1.59 6.37
N GLY A 261 -6.62 2.19 7.03
CA GLY A 261 -6.49 2.15 8.48
C GLY A 261 -7.32 3.26 9.14
N ASP A 262 -7.93 2.99 10.29
CA ASP A 262 -8.78 3.98 10.99
C ASP A 262 -7.99 5.16 11.60
N GLN A 263 -6.68 5.02 11.77
CA GLN A 263 -5.77 6.09 12.19
C GLN A 263 -5.20 6.89 11.01
N ASP A 264 -5.58 6.55 9.77
CA ASP A 264 -5.17 7.29 8.58
C ASP A 264 -6.14 8.46 8.28
N PRO A 265 -5.71 9.73 8.39
CA PRO A 265 -6.56 10.86 8.01
C PRO A 265 -6.94 10.87 6.52
N MET A 266 -6.13 10.26 5.65
CA MET A 266 -6.45 10.10 4.22
C MET A 266 -7.47 8.99 3.97
N GLY A 267 -7.59 8.01 4.87
CA GLY A 267 -8.53 6.90 4.77
C GLY A 267 -9.97 7.40 4.64
N GLN A 268 -10.45 8.15 5.63
CA GLN A 268 -11.80 8.73 5.60
C GLN A 268 -11.98 9.70 4.43
N THR A 269 -10.99 10.58 4.19
CA THR A 269 -11.09 11.61 3.14
C THR A 269 -11.24 10.99 1.74
N SER A 270 -10.46 9.95 1.43
CA SER A 270 -10.55 9.24 0.15
C SER A 270 -11.83 8.40 0.06
N PHE A 271 -12.27 7.81 1.17
CA PHE A 271 -13.52 7.03 1.24
C PHE A 271 -14.76 7.86 0.88
N GLU A 272 -14.84 9.14 1.31
CA GLU A 272 -15.97 10.02 0.97
C GLU A 272 -16.19 10.17 -0.55
N HIS A 273 -15.13 10.08 -1.34
CA HIS A 273 -15.22 10.04 -2.79
C HIS A 273 -15.47 8.62 -3.32
N LEU A 274 -14.69 7.64 -2.85
CA LEU A 274 -14.74 6.26 -3.35
C LEU A 274 -16.07 5.55 -3.08
N LYS A 275 -16.82 5.93 -2.04
CA LYS A 275 -18.16 5.37 -1.76
C LYS A 275 -19.19 5.64 -2.86
N GLN A 276 -18.87 6.51 -3.83
CA GLN A 276 -19.68 6.76 -5.02
C GLN A 276 -19.57 5.64 -6.07
N LEU A 277 -18.59 4.74 -5.94
CA LEU A 277 -18.50 3.51 -6.73
C LEU A 277 -19.67 2.59 -6.36
N PRO A 278 -20.46 2.08 -7.32
CA PRO A 278 -21.69 1.36 -7.00
C PRO A 278 -21.46 -0.02 -6.36
N ASN A 279 -20.37 -0.69 -6.72
CA ASN A 279 -20.09 -2.08 -6.33
C ASN A 279 -18.87 -2.13 -5.39
N HIS A 280 -19.00 -1.60 -4.17
CA HIS A 280 -17.90 -1.56 -3.20
C HIS A 280 -18.19 -2.30 -1.89
N ARG A 281 -17.13 -2.87 -1.31
CA ARG A 281 -17.01 -3.30 0.08
C ARG A 281 -15.94 -2.45 0.77
N VAL A 282 -15.96 -2.41 2.09
CA VAL A 282 -15.00 -1.64 2.89
C VAL A 282 -14.26 -2.55 3.87
N LEU A 283 -12.94 -2.42 3.91
CA LEU A 283 -12.05 -3.05 4.89
C LEU A 283 -11.36 -1.95 5.71
N VAL A 284 -11.92 -1.63 6.87
CA VAL A 284 -11.31 -0.70 7.82
C VAL A 284 -10.46 -1.48 8.80
N MET A 285 -9.16 -1.22 8.82
CA MET A 285 -8.19 -1.93 9.67
C MET A 285 -7.99 -1.15 10.97
N GLU A 286 -8.66 -1.57 12.03
CA GLU A 286 -8.65 -0.90 13.34
C GLU A 286 -7.23 -0.83 13.94
N GLY A 287 -6.83 0.36 14.38
CA GLY A 287 -5.50 0.65 14.93
C GLY A 287 -4.39 0.81 13.90
N ALA A 288 -4.69 0.67 12.59
CA ALA A 288 -3.70 0.82 11.53
C ALA A 288 -3.63 2.27 11.00
N GLY A 289 -2.44 2.70 10.60
CA GLY A 289 -2.21 3.99 9.95
C GLY A 289 -2.30 3.91 8.43
N HIS A 290 -1.61 4.83 7.75
CA HIS A 290 -1.67 4.98 6.30
C HIS A 290 -1.19 3.74 5.50
N PRO A 291 -0.02 3.13 5.79
CA PRO A 291 0.35 1.86 5.17
C PRO A 291 -0.28 0.69 5.94
N CYS A 292 -1.61 0.63 6.02
CA CYS A 292 -2.31 -0.33 6.88
C CYS A 292 -1.97 -1.80 6.60
N TYR A 293 -1.62 -2.14 5.36
CA TYR A 293 -1.13 -3.47 4.96
C TYR A 293 0.22 -3.86 5.58
N LEU A 294 1.03 -2.90 6.03
CA LEU A 294 2.24 -3.14 6.82
C LEU A 294 1.94 -3.24 8.32
N ASP A 295 0.97 -2.47 8.81
CA ASP A 295 0.61 -2.47 10.23
C ASP A 295 -0.09 -3.75 10.66
N LYS A 296 -1.01 -4.29 9.81
CA LYS A 296 -1.73 -5.54 10.08
C LYS A 296 -1.71 -6.48 8.86
N PRO A 297 -0.56 -7.11 8.54
CA PRO A 297 -0.39 -7.91 7.32
C PRO A 297 -1.38 -9.07 7.18
N GLU A 298 -1.64 -9.82 8.26
CA GLU A 298 -2.54 -10.98 8.20
C GLU A 298 -4.00 -10.58 7.93
N GLU A 299 -4.47 -9.48 8.53
CA GLU A 299 -5.81 -8.94 8.27
C GLU A 299 -5.93 -8.44 6.83
N TRP A 300 -4.90 -7.74 6.34
CA TRP A 300 -4.80 -7.32 4.95
C TRP A 300 -4.86 -8.51 3.98
N HIS A 301 -4.02 -9.53 4.18
CA HIS A 301 -3.97 -10.69 3.28
C HIS A 301 -5.26 -11.50 3.33
N THR A 302 -5.86 -11.67 4.51
CA THR A 302 -7.14 -12.38 4.66
C THR A 302 -8.25 -11.64 3.91
N GLY A 303 -8.41 -10.33 4.13
CA GLY A 303 -9.44 -9.54 3.46
C GLY A 303 -9.21 -9.43 1.95
N LEU A 304 -7.96 -9.33 1.51
CA LEU A 304 -7.62 -9.32 0.08
C LEU A 304 -7.98 -10.66 -0.57
N LEU A 305 -7.57 -11.79 0.01
CA LEU A 305 -7.83 -13.11 -0.57
C LEU A 305 -9.33 -13.44 -0.60
N ASP A 306 -10.10 -13.07 0.43
CA ASP A 306 -11.56 -13.17 0.46
C ASP A 306 -12.18 -12.45 -0.74
N PHE A 307 -11.84 -11.18 -0.94
CA PHE A 307 -12.32 -10.40 -2.07
C PHE A 307 -11.95 -11.01 -3.42
N LEU A 308 -10.70 -11.47 -3.59
CA LEU A 308 -10.26 -12.07 -4.86
C LEU A 308 -11.00 -13.39 -5.16
N GLN A 309 -11.36 -14.17 -4.14
CA GLN A 309 -12.10 -15.42 -4.34
C GLN A 309 -13.50 -15.18 -4.93
N GLU A 310 -14.14 -14.06 -4.60
CA GLU A 310 -15.46 -13.67 -5.12
C GLU A 310 -15.46 -13.22 -6.58
N LEU A 311 -14.29 -12.87 -7.15
CA LEU A 311 -14.16 -12.39 -8.53
C LEU A 311 -13.92 -13.50 -9.57
N ALA A 312 -13.86 -14.75 -9.12
CA ALA A 312 -13.49 -15.91 -9.92
C ALA A 312 -14.69 -16.70 -10.45
#